data_AF-A0A955TNY5-F1
#
_entry.id   AF-A0A955TNY5-F1
#
_cell.length_a   1.000
_cell.length_b   1.000
_cell.length_c   1.000
_cell.angle_alpha   90.00
_cell.angle_beta   90.00
_cell.angle_gamma   90.00
#
_symmetry.space_group_name_H-M   'P 1'
#
loop_
_entity.id
_entity.type
_entity.pdbx_description
1 polymer ?
#
loop_
_entity_poly.entity_id
_entity_poly.type
_entity_poly.pdbx_seq_one_letter_code
_entity_poly.pdbx_strand_id
1 'polypeptide(L)'
;MDYRAHLLDMIEKLLAGEWSVEEFRKNYYDYYLEVVPDNALSDEDRLFLGYVQEMLDQTANDLDEEHRKHGWMSTEEYVAWVRKGLKAFLMGKYDPSGKEK
;
A
#
# COMPACT_ATOMS: atom_id res chain seq x y z
N MET A 1 8.86 -3.69 -19.26
CA MET A 1 8.45 -2.72 -18.22
C MET A 1 8.67 -3.40 -16.88
N ASP A 2 9.26 -2.71 -15.92
CA ASP A 2 9.45 -3.27 -14.57
C ASP A 2 8.29 -2.80 -13.68
N TYR A 3 7.26 -3.64 -13.58
CA TYR A 3 6.03 -3.34 -12.84
C TYR A 3 6.31 -3.13 -11.35
N ARG A 4 7.22 -3.94 -10.79
CA ARG A 4 7.64 -3.84 -9.39
C ARG A 4 8.29 -2.49 -9.13
N ALA A 5 9.28 -2.10 -9.94
CA ALA A 5 9.94 -0.82 -9.79
C ALA A 5 8.95 0.36 -9.91
N HIS A 6 7.97 0.25 -10.81
CA HIS A 6 6.97 1.31 -10.98
C HIS A 6 6.01 1.43 -9.79
N LEU A 7 5.54 0.31 -9.24
CA LEU A 7 4.70 0.32 -8.03
C LEU A 7 5.47 0.87 -6.81
N LEU A 8 6.75 0.54 -6.69
CA LEU A 8 7.60 1.07 -5.63
C LEU A 8 7.81 2.59 -5.78
N ASP A 9 8.03 3.09 -6.99
CA ASP A 9 8.12 4.53 -7.28
C ASP A 9 6.84 5.29 -6.88
N MET A 10 5.66 4.72 -7.15
CA MET A 10 4.39 5.30 -6.70
C MET A 10 4.29 5.37 -5.17
N ILE A 11 4.74 4.31 -4.46
CA ILE A 11 4.79 4.30 -3.00
C ILE A 11 5.78 5.35 -2.49
N GLU A 12 6.94 5.49 -3.12
CA GLU A 12 7.92 6.51 -2.74
C GLU A 12 7.35 7.94 -2.88
N LYS A 13 6.63 8.23 -3.97
CA LYS A 13 5.93 9.52 -4.16
C LYS A 13 4.90 9.80 -3.07
N LEU A 14 4.13 8.80 -2.65
CA LEU A 14 3.25 8.91 -1.50
C LEU A 14 4.03 9.25 -0.22
N LEU A 15 5.11 8.51 0.05
CA LEU A 15 5.89 8.66 1.29
C LEU A 15 6.70 9.95 1.36
N ALA A 16 7.07 10.50 0.21
CA ALA A 16 7.70 11.82 0.05
C ALA A 16 6.69 12.98 0.18
N GLY A 17 5.39 12.69 0.15
CA GLY A 17 4.33 13.70 0.15
C GLY A 17 4.18 14.41 -1.19
N GLU A 18 4.72 13.84 -2.28
CA GLU A 18 4.51 14.33 -3.65
C GLU A 18 3.09 14.02 -4.13
N TRP A 19 2.51 12.91 -3.67
CA TRP A 19 1.12 12.53 -3.90
C TRP A 19 0.34 12.49 -2.58
N SER A 20 -0.89 13.01 -2.62
CA SER A 20 -1.88 12.76 -1.57
C SER A 20 -2.32 11.28 -1.58
N VAL A 21 -2.94 10.82 -0.47
CA VAL A 21 -3.51 9.46 -0.41
C VAL A 21 -4.60 9.25 -1.47
N GLU A 22 -5.35 10.30 -1.82
CA GLU A 22 -6.38 10.24 -2.87
C GLU A 22 -5.78 10.09 -4.27
N GLU A 23 -4.75 10.88 -4.59
CA GLU A 23 -4.00 10.74 -5.85
C GLU A 23 -3.31 9.38 -5.96
N PHE A 24 -2.69 8.94 -4.86
CA PHE A 24 -2.08 7.62 -4.79
C PHE A 24 -3.13 6.52 -5.01
N ARG A 25 -4.30 6.59 -4.36
CA ARG A 25 -5.40 5.65 -4.57
C ARG A 25 -5.78 5.52 -6.02
N LYS A 26 -6.05 6.63 -6.69
CA LYS A 26 -6.44 6.60 -8.10
C LYS A 26 -5.37 5.94 -8.97
N ASN A 27 -4.13 6.42 -8.89
CA ASN A 27 -3.06 5.98 -9.80
C ASN A 27 -2.56 4.57 -9.49
N TYR A 28 -2.41 4.22 -8.21
CA TYR A 28 -1.91 2.91 -7.79
C TYR A 28 -2.94 1.82 -8.06
N TYR A 29 -4.22 2.07 -7.78
CA TYR A 29 -5.29 1.09 -7.98
C TYR A 29 -5.49 0.77 -9.47
N ASP A 30 -5.59 1.81 -10.31
CA ASP A 30 -5.71 1.66 -11.77
C ASP A 30 -4.50 0.88 -12.33
N TYR A 31 -3.28 1.25 -11.92
CA TYR A 31 -2.08 0.58 -12.41
C TYR A 31 -2.01 -0.89 -11.95
N TYR A 32 -2.24 -1.15 -10.65
CA TYR A 32 -2.11 -2.49 -10.09
C TYR A 32 -3.13 -3.47 -10.67
N LEU A 33 -4.37 -3.04 -10.92
CA LEU A 33 -5.41 -3.93 -11.46
C LEU A 33 -5.45 -4.01 -12.98
N GLU A 34 -5.25 -2.89 -13.68
CA GLU A 34 -5.45 -2.86 -15.14
C GLU A 34 -4.16 -3.08 -15.93
N VAL A 35 -2.99 -2.80 -15.33
CA VAL A 35 -1.71 -2.80 -16.06
C VAL A 35 -0.81 -3.96 -15.66
N VAL A 36 -0.83 -4.40 -14.40
CA VAL A 36 0.05 -5.48 -13.91
C VAL A 36 -0.53 -6.85 -14.29
N PRO A 37 0.16 -7.66 -15.12
CA PRO A 37 -0.27 -9.02 -15.40
C PRO A 37 -0.16 -9.93 -14.17
N ASP A 38 -1.06 -10.91 -14.05
CA ASP A 38 -1.11 -11.84 -12.91
C ASP A 38 0.24 -12.48 -12.56
N ASN A 39 1.09 -12.78 -13.55
CA ASN A 39 2.38 -13.46 -13.38
C ASN A 39 3.61 -12.53 -13.42
N ALA A 40 3.41 -11.21 -13.40
CA ALA A 40 4.49 -10.24 -13.53
C ALA A 40 5.24 -9.94 -12.22
N LEU A 41 4.65 -10.31 -11.09
CA LEU A 41 5.18 -10.08 -9.74
C LEU A 41 5.47 -11.43 -9.06
N SER A 42 6.50 -11.47 -8.20
CA SER A 42 6.73 -12.63 -7.34
C SER A 42 5.61 -12.78 -6.29
N ASP A 43 5.53 -13.94 -5.62
CA ASP A 43 4.58 -14.12 -4.53
C ASP A 43 4.77 -13.10 -3.40
N GLU A 44 6.02 -12.78 -3.07
CA GLU A 44 6.35 -11.78 -2.05
C GLU A 44 5.93 -10.37 -2.48
N ASP A 45 6.20 -10.00 -3.74
CA ASP A 45 5.80 -8.72 -4.29
C ASP A 45 4.27 -8.57 -4.32
N ARG A 46 3.56 -9.58 -4.84
CA ARG A 46 2.08 -9.59 -4.88
C ARG A 46 1.48 -9.44 -3.49
N LEU A 47 2.08 -10.11 -2.52
CA LEU A 47 1.60 -10.10 -1.14
C LEU A 47 1.76 -8.71 -0.50
N PHE A 48 2.91 -8.06 -0.62
CA PHE A 48 3.06 -6.70 -0.08
C PHE A 48 2.28 -5.66 -0.90
N LEU A 49 2.48 -5.63 -2.22
CA LEU A 49 1.93 -4.60 -3.11
C LEU A 49 0.41 -4.71 -3.25
N GLY A 50 -0.15 -5.91 -3.18
CA GLY A 50 -1.59 -6.13 -3.09
C GLY A 50 -2.15 -5.67 -1.75
N TYR A 51 -1.47 -5.95 -0.65
CA TYR A 51 -1.93 -5.51 0.67
C TYR A 51 -1.88 -3.99 0.84
N VAL A 52 -0.94 -3.31 0.18
CA VAL A 52 -0.94 -1.84 0.06
C VAL A 52 -2.24 -1.33 -0.56
N GLN A 53 -2.75 -2.01 -1.59
CA GLN A 53 -4.03 -1.67 -2.22
C GLN A 53 -5.21 -2.04 -1.31
N GLU A 54 -5.22 -3.22 -0.69
CA GLU A 54 -6.32 -3.63 0.21
C GLU A 54 -6.48 -2.69 1.41
N MET A 55 -5.38 -2.27 2.05
CA MET A 55 -5.44 -1.34 3.18
C MET A 55 -5.86 0.06 2.75
N LEU A 56 -5.65 0.41 1.49
CA LEU A 56 -6.06 1.70 0.95
C LEU A 56 -7.59 1.81 0.84
N ASP A 57 -8.29 0.70 0.61
CA ASP A 57 -9.75 0.64 0.63
C ASP A 57 -10.32 0.83 2.04
N GLN A 58 -9.54 0.52 3.07
CA GLN A 58 -9.88 0.71 4.49
C GLN A 58 -9.32 2.01 5.07
N THR A 59 -9.08 3.00 4.20
CA THR A 59 -8.55 4.32 4.60
C THR A 59 -9.61 5.40 4.40
N ALA A 60 -9.90 6.17 5.45
CA ALA A 60 -10.81 7.31 5.40
C ALA A 60 -10.08 8.64 5.63
N ASN A 61 -10.52 9.68 4.92
CA ASN A 61 -10.08 11.07 5.17
C ASN A 61 -10.68 11.60 6.49
N ASP A 62 -11.95 11.30 6.74
CA ASP A 62 -12.67 11.68 7.96
C ASP A 62 -13.02 10.38 8.70
N LEU A 63 -12.20 10.06 9.71
CA LEU A 63 -12.27 8.79 10.42
C LEU A 63 -13.16 8.94 11.66
N ASP A 64 -14.36 8.39 11.60
CA ASP A 64 -15.33 8.42 12.69
C ASP A 64 -15.26 7.15 13.58
N GLU A 65 -16.09 7.12 14.63
CA GLU A 65 -16.13 5.99 15.57
C GLU A 65 -16.60 4.67 14.92
N GLU A 66 -17.43 4.73 13.88
CA GLU A 66 -17.89 3.53 13.17
C GLU A 66 -16.76 2.94 12.31
N HIS A 67 -16.08 3.77 11.51
CA HIS A 67 -14.91 3.35 10.75
C HIS A 67 -13.84 2.70 11.65
N ARG A 68 -13.54 3.30 12.81
CA ARG A 68 -12.61 2.74 13.80
C ARG A 68 -13.02 1.35 14.30
N LYS A 69 -14.32 1.13 14.57
CA LYS A 69 -14.83 -0.19 15.00
C LYS A 69 -14.67 -1.25 13.92
N HIS A 70 -14.66 -0.84 12.66
CA HIS A 70 -14.44 -1.71 11.50
C HIS A 70 -12.96 -1.85 11.09
N GLY A 71 -12.03 -1.30 11.88
CA GLY A 71 -10.59 -1.44 11.64
C GLY A 71 -10.02 -0.50 10.59
N TRP A 72 -10.78 0.53 10.19
CA TRP A 72 -10.29 1.52 9.24
C TRP A 72 -9.23 2.43 9.87
N MET A 73 -8.41 3.02 9.01
CA MET A 73 -7.34 3.93 9.38
C MET A 73 -7.50 5.30 8.75
N SER A 74 -6.93 6.32 9.39
CA SER A 74 -6.81 7.64 8.77
C SER A 74 -5.76 7.60 7.67
N THR A 75 -5.75 8.62 6.81
CA THR A 75 -4.69 8.81 5.81
C THR A 75 -3.30 8.87 6.43
N GLU A 76 -3.15 9.52 7.58
CA GLU A 76 -1.87 9.59 8.30
C GLU A 76 -1.43 8.22 8.83
N GLU A 77 -2.37 7.46 9.39
CA GLU A 77 -2.13 6.09 9.86
C GLU A 77 -1.74 5.16 8.71
N TYR A 78 -2.40 5.31 7.55
CA TYR A 78 -2.08 4.59 6.33
C TYR A 78 -0.66 4.88 5.84
N VAL A 79 -0.28 6.16 5.71
CA VAL A 79 1.07 6.54 5.28
C VAL A 79 2.14 6.01 6.25
N ALA A 80 1.87 6.07 7.56
CA ALA A 80 2.77 5.52 8.57
C ALA A 80 2.89 3.99 8.47
N TRP A 81 1.79 3.30 8.20
CA TRP A 81 1.74 1.86 8.00
C TRP A 81 2.53 1.45 6.74
N VAL A 82 2.29 2.10 5.59
CA VAL A 82 3.01 1.86 4.33
C VAL A 82 4.52 2.07 4.53
N ARG A 83 4.93 3.14 5.22
CA ARG A 83 6.35 3.42 5.49
C ARG A 83 7.02 2.29 6.28
N LYS A 84 6.35 1.74 7.30
CA LYS A 84 6.87 0.60 8.08
C LYS A 84 6.91 -0.67 7.24
N GLY A 85 5.83 -0.95 6.51
CA GLY A 85 5.70 -2.11 5.63
C GLY A 85 6.77 -2.14 4.55
N LEU A 86 6.99 -1.02 3.85
CA LEU A 86 8.03 -0.89 2.83
C LEU A 86 9.41 -1.18 3.39
N LYS A 87 9.75 -0.64 4.57
CA LYS A 87 11.04 -0.93 5.21
C LYS A 87 11.21 -2.42 5.51
N ALA A 88 10.18 -3.08 6.06
CA ALA A 88 10.23 -4.51 6.35
C ALA A 88 10.35 -5.34 5.07
N PHE A 89 9.62 -4.96 4.02
CA PHE A 89 9.62 -5.59 2.70
C PHE A 89 11.00 -5.52 2.04
N LEU A 90 11.62 -4.35 2.00
CA LEU A 90 12.97 -4.20 1.43
C LEU A 90 14.04 -4.96 2.23
N MET A 91 13.78 -5.27 3.49
CA MET A 91 14.65 -6.09 4.35
C MET A 91 14.36 -7.60 4.24
N GLY A 92 13.37 -8.03 3.45
CA GLY A 92 12.93 -9.43 3.36
C GLY A 92 12.25 -9.95 4.64
N LYS A 93 11.68 -9.04 5.44
CA LYS A 93 11.06 -9.33 6.75
C LYS A 93 9.57 -8.99 6.80
N TYR A 94 8.95 -8.69 5.65
CA TYR A 94 7.55 -8.34 5.63
C TYR A 94 6.68 -9.54 6.00
N ASP A 95 5.77 -9.29 6.94
CA ASP A 95 4.74 -10.23 7.37
C ASP A 95 3.38 -9.50 7.34
N PRO A 96 2.45 -9.92 6.47
CA PRO A 96 1.16 -9.27 6.30
C PRO A 96 0.23 -9.54 7.48
N SER A 97 0.54 -10.52 8.35
CA SER A 97 -0.25 -10.81 9.55
C SER A 97 0.06 -9.87 10.72
N GLY A 98 0.96 -8.91 10.52
CA GLY A 98 1.37 -7.94 11.53
C GLY A 98 2.26 -8.55 12.63
N LYS A 99 2.82 -9.75 12.39
CA LYS A 99 3.73 -10.41 13.33
C LYS A 99 5.16 -10.24 12.83
N GLU A 100 6.01 -9.56 13.60
CA GLU A 100 7.45 -9.57 13.34
C GLU A 100 7.94 -11.03 13.33
N LYS A 101 8.61 -11.44 12.24
CA LYS A 101 9.29 -12.74 12.15
C LYS A 101 10.56 -12.78 13.00
#